data_AF-A0A924CGV3-F1
#
_entry.id   AF-A0A924CGV3-F1
#
_cell.length_a   1.000
_cell.length_b   1.000
_cell.length_c   1.000
_cell.angle_alpha   90.00
_cell.angle_beta   90.00
_cell.angle_gamma   90.00
#
_symmetry.space_group_name_H-M   'P 1'
#
loop_
_entity.id
_entity.type
_entity.pdbx_description
1 polymer ?
#
loop_
_entity_poly.entity_id
_entity_poly.type
_entity_poly.pdbx_seq_one_letter_code
_entity_poly.pdbx_strand_id
1 'polypeptide(L)'
;MARVINGIFPTDRAFLNAGLFGFIIADGEPTYYSENITEIYYQTKIANPFFISGDYQFVRHPACNEKRGPLDIFDSRGYIGF
;
A
#
# COMPACT_ATOMS: atom_id res chain seq x y z
N MET A 1 3.91 -13.97 3.10
CA MET A 1 2.74 -13.33 2.46
C MET A 1 1.90 -12.71 3.56
N ALA A 2 1.51 -11.46 3.37
CA ALA A 2 0.62 -10.73 4.27
C ALA A 2 -0.52 -10.09 3.46
N ARG A 3 -1.64 -9.81 4.14
CA ARG A 3 -2.76 -9.07 3.56
C ARG A 3 -3.32 -8.11 4.60
N VAL A 4 -3.57 -6.89 4.19
CA VAL A 4 -4.14 -5.81 4.99
C VAL A 4 -5.37 -5.25 4.29
N ILE A 5 -6.42 -4.98 5.05
CA ILE A 5 -7.64 -4.34 4.56
C ILE A 5 -7.86 -3.08 5.39
N ASN A 6 -7.80 -1.93 4.74
CA ASN A 6 -7.99 -0.63 5.35
C ASN A 6 -9.37 -0.06 4.98
N GLY A 7 -9.93 0.72 5.91
CA GLY A 7 -11.15 1.48 5.70
C GLY A 7 -11.03 2.86 6.32
N ILE A 8 -11.84 3.80 5.82
CA ILE A 8 -11.92 5.17 6.34
C ILE A 8 -13.06 5.25 7.36
N PHE A 9 -12.81 5.87 8.51
CA PHE A 9 -13.84 6.08 9.53
C PHE A 9 -14.93 7.06 9.04
N PRO A 10 -16.19 6.93 9.50
CA PRO A 10 -17.27 7.82 9.08
C PRO A 10 -17.02 9.32 9.29
N THR A 11 -16.23 9.70 10.29
CA THR A 11 -15.84 11.09 10.56
C THR A 11 -14.89 11.64 9.50
N ASP A 12 -13.88 10.85 9.13
CA ASP A 12 -12.92 11.20 8.08
C ASP A 12 -13.60 11.23 6.72
N ARG A 13 -14.60 10.36 6.53
CA ARG A 13 -15.50 10.38 5.38
C ARG A 13 -16.22 11.72 5.26
N ALA A 14 -16.87 12.16 6.33
CA ALA A 14 -17.58 13.45 6.35
C ALA A 14 -16.63 14.63 6.11
N PHE A 15 -15.40 14.56 6.63
CA PHE A 15 -14.37 15.56 6.42
C PHE A 15 -13.93 15.67 4.95
N LEU A 16 -13.63 14.54 4.31
CA LEU A 16 -13.26 14.50 2.88
C LEU A 16 -14.44 14.94 1.97
N ASN A 17 -15.66 14.52 2.29
CA ASN A 17 -16.88 14.94 1.58
C ASN A 17 -17.17 16.44 1.72
N ALA A 18 -16.71 17.09 2.79
CA ALA A 18 -16.80 18.54 2.94
C ALA A 18 -15.81 19.30 2.03
N GLY A 19 -15.07 18.59 1.16
CA GLY A 19 -14.07 19.16 0.27
C GLY A 19 -12.75 19.49 0.97
N LEU A 20 -12.55 18.99 2.19
CA LEU A 20 -11.33 19.21 2.96
C LEU A 20 -10.31 18.12 2.64
N PHE A 21 -9.04 18.51 2.56
CA PHE A 21 -7.95 17.60 2.27
C PHE A 21 -7.37 17.04 3.57
N GLY A 22 -7.39 15.71 3.71
CA GLY A 22 -6.73 15.02 4.82
C GLY A 22 -5.21 15.03 4.64
N PHE A 23 -4.46 14.72 5.71
CA PHE A 23 -3.00 14.70 5.69
C PHE A 23 -2.42 13.71 4.64
N ILE A 24 -3.10 12.58 4.43
CA ILE A 24 -2.66 11.50 3.52
C ILE A 24 -3.50 11.44 2.23
N ILE A 25 -4.77 11.87 2.29
CA ILE A 25 -5.74 11.71 1.21
C ILE A 25 -6.26 13.10 0.81
N ALA A 26 -5.91 13.53 -0.40
CA ALA A 26 -6.28 14.83 -0.93
C ALA A 26 -7.22 14.73 -2.16
N ASP A 27 -8.08 13.71 -2.19
CA ASP A 27 -8.93 13.42 -3.35
C ASP A 27 -10.26 14.18 -3.40
N GLY A 28 -10.63 14.90 -2.32
CA GLY A 28 -11.97 15.47 -2.19
C GLY A 28 -13.00 14.38 -1.88
N GLU A 29 -14.13 14.36 -2.59
CA GLU A 29 -15.26 13.41 -2.45
C GLU A 29 -14.94 12.05 -3.14
N PRO A 30 -14.31 11.07 -2.45
CA PRO A 30 -13.85 9.84 -3.05
C PRO A 30 -15.03 8.84 -3.16
N THR A 31 -14.98 7.95 -4.15
CA THR A 31 -15.91 6.82 -4.19
C THR A 31 -15.43 5.79 -3.16
N TYR A 32 -16.04 5.81 -1.97
CA TYR A 32 -15.56 5.06 -0.80
C TYR A 32 -15.60 3.55 -1.00
N TYR A 33 -14.43 2.93 -0.93
CA TYR A 33 -14.25 1.49 -1.02
C TYR A 33 -13.13 1.02 -0.07
N SER A 34 -13.18 -0.20 0.45
CA SER A 34 -12.09 -0.73 1.29
C SER A 34 -10.80 -0.90 0.49
N GLU A 35 -9.72 -0.26 0.94
CA GLU A 35 -8.39 -0.45 0.36
C GLU A 35 -7.87 -1.84 0.77
N ASN A 36 -7.39 -2.60 -0.21
CA ASN A 36 -6.84 -3.93 0.02
C ASN A 36 -5.38 -3.94 -0.42
N ILE A 37 -4.47 -4.27 0.49
CA ILE A 37 -3.04 -4.37 0.21
C ILE A 37 -2.62 -5.83 0.44
N THR A 38 -2.00 -6.43 -0.56
CA THR A 38 -1.46 -7.79 -0.47
C THR A 38 0.04 -7.74 -0.73
N GLU A 39 0.83 -8.34 0.16
CA GLU A 39 2.29 -8.29 0.12
C GLU A 39 2.89 -9.69 0.07
N ILE A 40 3.87 -9.87 -0.81
CA ILE A 40 4.66 -11.09 -0.96
C ILE A 40 6.14 -10.72 -0.81
N TYR A 41 6.69 -11.09 0.33
CA TYR A 41 8.11 -10.95 0.65
C TYR A 41 8.85 -12.27 0.48
N TYR A 42 10.03 -12.24 -0.13
CA TYR A 42 10.95 -13.37 -0.22
C TYR A 42 12.40 -12.92 -0.03
N GLN A 43 13.18 -13.67 0.75
CA GLN A 43 14.61 -13.41 0.95
C GLN A 43 15.42 -14.68 0.66
N THR A 44 16.54 -14.52 -0.03
CA THR A 44 17.46 -15.61 -0.31
C THR A 44 18.92 -15.16 -0.22
N LYS A 45 19.80 -16.10 0.12
CA LYS A 45 21.25 -15.91 0.11
C LYS A 45 21.77 -16.24 -1.28
N ILE A 46 22.31 -15.27 -1.99
CA ILE A 46 22.87 -15.49 -3.33
C ILE A 46 24.30 -16.01 -3.23
N ALA A 47 25.10 -15.43 -2.34
CA ALA A 47 26.50 -15.82 -2.11
C ALA A 47 26.89 -15.50 -0.66
N ASN A 48 28.01 -16.00 -0.17
CA ASN A 48 28.55 -15.49 1.10
C ASN A 48 29.41 -14.26 0.80
N PRO A 49 29.19 -13.08 1.40
CA PRO A 49 28.20 -12.66 2.41
C PRO A 49 26.91 -11.96 1.88
N PHE A 50 26.55 -12.14 0.62
CA PHE A 50 25.46 -11.42 -0.06
C PHE A 50 24.07 -12.05 0.10
N PHE A 51 23.12 -11.24 0.57
CA PHE A 51 21.70 -11.56 0.64
C PHE A 51 20.89 -10.62 -0.24
N ILE A 52 19.81 -11.14 -0.82
CA ILE A 52 18.80 -10.34 -1.52
C ILE A 52 17.44 -10.65 -0.94
N SER A 53 16.58 -9.64 -0.87
CA SER A 53 15.15 -9.80 -0.69
C SER A 53 14.41 -9.09 -1.81
N GLY A 54 13.29 -9.66 -2.21
CA GLY A 54 12.30 -9.05 -3.08
C GLY A 54 10.99 -8.88 -2.32
N ASP A 55 10.32 -7.77 -2.58
CA ASP A 55 8.99 -7.49 -2.07
C ASP A 55 8.07 -7.09 -3.22
N TYR A 56 6.86 -7.63 -3.19
CA TYR A 56 5.80 -7.28 -4.13
C TYR A 56 4.54 -6.91 -3.36
N GLN A 57 4.09 -5.67 -3.51
CA GLN A 57 2.86 -5.18 -2.92
C GLN A 57 1.84 -4.84 -4.01
N PHE A 58 0.66 -5.46 -3.91
CA PHE A 58 -0.49 -5.16 -4.73
C PHE A 58 -1.51 -4.36 -3.93
N VAL A 59 -1.79 -3.13 -4.34
CA VAL A 59 -2.75 -2.24 -3.70
C VAL A 59 -3.98 -2.09 -4.60
N ARG A 60 -5.14 -2.51 -4.11
CA ARG A 60 -6.43 -2.36 -4.79
C ARG A 60 -7.25 -1.26 -4.12
N HIS A 61 -7.71 -0.29 -4.93
CA HIS A 61 -8.43 0.91 -4.50
C HIS A 61 -7.60 1.76 -3.52
N PRO A 62 -6.42 2.25 -3.93
CA PRO A 62 -5.57 3.05 -3.06
C PRO A 62 -6.31 4.28 -2.54
N ALA A 63 -6.00 4.68 -1.31
CA ALA A 63 -6.70 5.76 -0.60
C ALA A 63 -8.22 5.54 -0.47
N CYS A 64 -8.67 4.29 -0.47
CA CYS A 64 -10.07 3.90 -0.39
C CYS A 64 -10.96 4.53 -1.48
N ASN A 65 -10.40 4.73 -2.68
CA ASN A 65 -11.07 5.34 -3.82
C ASN A 65 -11.16 4.35 -4.99
N GLU A 66 -12.37 3.97 -5.39
CA GLU A 66 -12.60 3.04 -6.51
C GLU A 66 -12.12 3.60 -7.86
N LYS A 67 -12.14 4.93 -8.03
CA LYS A 67 -11.67 5.58 -9.27
C LYS A 67 -10.16 5.48 -9.44
N ARG A 68 -9.42 5.17 -8.37
CA ARG A 68 -8.00 4.89 -8.47
C ARG A 68 -7.83 3.42 -8.84
N GLY A 69 -7.23 3.17 -10.00
CA GLY A 69 -6.88 1.83 -10.46
C GLY A 69 -5.95 1.09 -9.49
N PRO A 70 -5.80 -0.23 -9.63
CA PRO A 70 -4.86 -0.99 -8.81
C PRO A 70 -3.42 -0.51 -9.06
N LEU A 71 -2.59 -0.60 -8.03
CA LEU A 71 -1.18 -0.21 -8.05
C LEU A 71 -0.31 -1.42 -7.67
N ASP A 72 0.63 -1.72 -8.55
CA ASP A 72 1.66 -2.73 -8.33
C ASP A 72 2.97 -2.04 -7.90
N ILE A 73 3.51 -2.45 -6.75
CA ILE A 73 4.78 -1.93 -6.21
C ILE A 73 5.76 -3.09 -6.13
N PHE A 74 6.94 -2.89 -6.71
CA PHE A 74 8.04 -3.85 -6.69
C PHE A 74 9.21 -3.22 -5.96
N ASP A 75 9.73 -3.91 -4.94
CA ASP A 75 10.92 -3.51 -4.21
C ASP A 75 11.94 -4.66 -4.16
N SER A 76 13.20 -4.28 -4.03
CA SER A 76 14.27 -5.25 -3.77
C SER A 76 15.32 -4.63 -2.86
N ARG A 77 15.82 -5.41 -1.91
CA ARG A 77 16.83 -4.98 -0.95
C ARG A 77 17.98 -5.96 -0.93
N GLY A 78 19.20 -5.44 -1.08
CA GLY A 78 20.44 -6.19 -0.89
C GLY A 78 21.05 -5.91 0.48
N TYR A 79 21.56 -6.94 1.16
CA TYR A 79 22.31 -6.81 2.41
C TYR A 79 23.60 -7.64 2.37
N ILE A 80 24.67 -7.09 2.93
CA ILE A 80 25.99 -7.72 3.04
C ILE A 80 26.24 -8.02 4.52
N GLY A 81 26.39 -9.29 4.86
CA GLY A 81 26.71 -9.73 6.22
C GLY A 81 28.21 -9.69 6.50
N PHE A 82 28.67 -8.72 7.29
CA PHE A 82 30.05 -8.64 7.76
C PHE A 82 30.28 -9.51 9.00
#